data_AF-A0A942HL47-F1
#
_entry.id   AF-A0A942HL47-F1
#
_cell.length_a   1.000
_cell.length_b   1.000
_cell.length_c   1.000
_cell.angle_alpha   90.00
_cell.angle_beta   90.00
_cell.angle_gamma   90.00
#
_symmetry.space_group_name_H-M   'P 1'
#
loop_
_entity.id
_entity.type
_entity.pdbx_description
1 polymer ?
#
loop_
_entity_poly.entity_id
_entity_poly.type
_entity_poly.pdbx_seq_one_letter_code
_entity_poly.pdbx_strand_id
1 'polypeptide(L)'
;MSALQLEAASAVLGPLLEEVVFVGGATIYLWITDPAAPPVRATEDVDVVCEVASRVEYYRLGGRLRERGLQEAADEPVLCRWRSSEPKLVLDVMPTNPDILGFSNPWYEEVISKAATVPSLRVHSFAPPLRPYSLQPSSLPGKAEGTGIC
;
A
#
# COMPACT_ATOMS: atom_id res chain seq x y z
N MET A 1 -9.86 -9.69 8.60
CA MET A 1 -10.26 -9.37 7.21
C MET A 1 -9.14 -8.75 6.38
N SER A 2 -8.05 -8.23 6.97
CA SER A 2 -6.89 -7.67 6.25
C SER A 2 -6.17 -8.67 5.33
N ALA A 3 -6.03 -9.93 5.75
CA ALA A 3 -5.38 -10.97 4.93
C ALA A 3 -6.05 -11.19 3.57
N LEU A 4 -7.38 -11.16 3.51
CA LEU A 4 -8.13 -11.35 2.26
C LEU A 4 -7.90 -10.20 1.26
N GLN A 5 -7.78 -8.97 1.76
CA GLN A 5 -7.51 -7.80 0.91
C GLN A 5 -6.09 -7.84 0.35
N LEU A 6 -5.11 -8.21 1.18
CA LEU A 6 -3.71 -8.34 0.73
C LEU A 6 -3.55 -9.47 -0.29
N GLU A 7 -4.20 -10.62 -0.07
CA GLU A 7 -4.25 -11.72 -1.03
C GLU A 7 -4.88 -11.29 -2.35
N ALA A 8 -6.04 -10.61 -2.30
CA ALA A 8 -6.71 -10.09 -3.48
C ALA A 8 -5.82 -9.09 -4.26
N ALA A 9 -5.20 -8.14 -3.56
CA ALA A 9 -4.27 -7.19 -4.15
C ALA A 9 -3.09 -7.90 -4.83
N SER A 10 -2.51 -8.90 -4.16
CA SER A 10 -1.39 -9.67 -4.72
C SER A 10 -1.77 -10.42 -5.99
N ALA A 11 -2.98 -10.98 -6.03
CA ALA A 11 -3.49 -11.70 -7.19
C ALA A 11 -3.75 -10.75 -8.37
N VAL A 12 -4.36 -9.59 -8.12
CA VAL A 12 -4.65 -8.58 -9.15
C VAL A 12 -3.34 -8.01 -9.73
N LEU A 13 -2.38 -7.64 -8.87
CA LEU A 13 -1.12 -7.03 -9.29
C LEU A 13 -0.22 -8.02 -10.08
N GLY A 14 -0.16 -9.29 -9.67
CA GLY A 14 0.62 -10.33 -10.36
C GLY A 14 2.08 -9.93 -10.60
N PRO A 15 2.60 -9.85 -11.85
CA PRO A 15 3.98 -9.40 -12.14
C PRO A 15 4.30 -7.99 -11.62
N LEU A 16 3.31 -7.12 -11.44
CA LEU A 16 3.54 -5.78 -10.88
C LEU A 16 3.98 -5.83 -9.41
N LEU A 17 3.89 -6.99 -8.76
CA LEU A 17 4.42 -7.23 -7.42
C LEU A 17 5.92 -6.91 -7.30
N GLU A 18 6.69 -7.05 -8.38
CA GLU A 18 8.13 -6.76 -8.40
C GLU A 18 8.44 -5.25 -8.42
N GLU A 19 7.44 -4.43 -8.70
CA GLU A 19 7.58 -2.97 -8.89
C GLU A 19 6.97 -2.16 -7.74
N VAL A 20 6.42 -2.85 -6.73
CA VAL A 20 5.73 -2.23 -5.61
C VAL A 20 6.13 -2.86 -4.28
N VAL A 21 6.11 -2.05 -3.23
CA VAL A 21 6.30 -2.48 -1.84
C VAL A 21 5.02 -2.24 -1.06
N PHE A 22 4.48 -3.30 -0.47
CA PHE A 22 3.29 -3.22 0.38
C PHE A 22 3.63 -2.63 1.73
N VAL A 23 2.82 -1.66 2.15
CA VAL A 23 2.93 -0.97 3.44
C VAL A 23 1.56 -0.86 4.12
N GLY A 24 1.49 -0.11 5.22
CA GLY A 24 0.22 0.21 5.87
C GLY A 24 -0.37 -0.94 6.69
N GLY A 25 -1.59 -0.72 7.17
CA GLY A 25 -2.24 -1.61 8.13
C GLY A 25 -2.51 -3.03 7.59
N ALA A 26 -2.70 -3.15 6.27
CA ALA A 26 -2.92 -4.43 5.60
C ALA A 26 -1.73 -5.39 5.75
N THR A 27 -0.52 -4.88 5.97
CA THR A 27 0.71 -5.69 6.06
C THR A 27 1.12 -6.05 7.47
N ILE A 28 0.56 -5.39 8.49
CA ILE A 28 0.99 -5.56 9.89
C ILE A 28 0.95 -7.03 10.33
N TYR A 29 -0.07 -7.77 9.91
CA TYR A 29 -0.24 -9.18 10.31
C TYR A 29 0.88 -10.09 9.80
N LEU A 30 1.60 -9.71 8.74
CA LEU A 30 2.74 -10.46 8.22
C LEU A 30 3.95 -10.42 9.18
N TRP A 31 3.99 -9.41 10.05
CA TRP A 31 5.12 -9.11 10.93
C TRP A 31 4.84 -9.44 12.40
N ILE A 32 3.66 -9.99 12.71
CA ILE A 32 3.33 -10.43 14.07
C ILE A 32 3.93 -11.80 14.31
N THR A 33 4.90 -11.86 15.22
CA THR A 33 5.56 -13.10 15.63
C THR A 33 5.08 -13.61 16.98
N ASP A 34 4.43 -12.76 17.80
CA ASP A 34 3.91 -13.14 19.11
C ASP A 34 2.48 -13.71 18.99
N PRO A 35 2.25 -14.99 19.33
CA PRO A 35 0.91 -15.59 19.31
C PRO A 35 -0.08 -14.94 20.28
N ALA A 36 0.41 -14.23 21.31
CA ALA A 36 -0.41 -13.50 22.27
C ALA A 36 -0.74 -12.06 21.83
N ALA A 37 -0.24 -11.62 20.67
CA ALA A 37 -0.55 -10.30 20.15
C ALA A 37 -2.06 -10.15 19.88
N PRO A 38 -2.63 -8.95 20.13
CA PRO A 38 -4.02 -8.69 19.80
C PRO A 38 -4.26 -8.82 18.29
N PRO A 39 -5.50 -9.17 17.87
CA PRO A 39 -5.83 -9.27 16.46
C PRO A 39 -5.63 -7.93 15.74
N VAL A 40 -5.04 -7.98 14.54
CA VAL A 40 -4.84 -6.79 13.71
C VAL A 40 -6.18 -6.23 13.26
N ARG A 41 -6.34 -4.91 13.41
CA ARG A 41 -7.50 -4.19 12.85
C ARG A 41 -7.58 -4.44 11.35
N ALA A 42 -8.76 -4.81 10.85
CA ALA A 42 -8.99 -4.88 9.42
C ALA A 42 -8.88 -3.48 8.79
N THR A 43 -8.21 -3.40 7.63
CA THR A 43 -8.22 -2.22 6.76
C THR A 43 -9.12 -2.49 5.55
N GLU A 44 -9.67 -1.43 4.99
CA GLU A 44 -10.49 -1.51 3.77
C GLU A 44 -9.63 -1.28 2.51
N ASP A 45 -8.51 -0.60 2.70
CA ASP A 45 -7.48 -0.22 1.75
C ASP A 45 -6.22 -1.09 1.90
N VAL A 46 -5.54 -1.29 0.77
CA VAL A 46 -4.18 -1.85 0.68
C VAL A 46 -3.26 -0.75 0.16
N ASP A 47 -2.21 -0.44 0.90
CA ASP A 47 -1.24 0.61 0.56
C ASP A 47 -0.01 0.00 -0.12
N VAL A 48 0.41 0.56 -1.26
CA VAL A 48 1.66 0.19 -1.93
C VAL A 48 2.47 1.42 -2.29
N VAL A 49 3.80 1.30 -2.18
CA VAL A 49 4.76 2.32 -2.64
C VAL A 49 5.41 1.83 -3.93
N CYS A 50 5.55 2.71 -4.92
CA CYS A 50 6.25 2.40 -6.17
C CYS A 50 7.43 3.36 -6.41
N GLU A 51 8.55 2.78 -6.86
CA GLU A 51 9.76 3.53 -7.19
C GLU A 51 9.71 3.98 -8.66
N VAL A 52 9.03 5.10 -8.92
CA VAL A 52 8.97 5.73 -10.24
C VAL A 52 9.62 7.10 -10.20
N ALA A 53 10.47 7.40 -11.18
CA ALA A 53 11.26 8.63 -11.23
C ALA A 53 10.48 9.79 -11.85
N SER A 54 9.46 9.51 -12.67
CA SER A 54 8.71 10.53 -13.41
C SER A 54 7.21 10.27 -13.48
N ARG A 55 6.45 11.35 -13.73
CA ARG A 55 5.00 11.27 -13.95
C ARG A 55 4.63 10.43 -15.18
N VAL A 56 5.51 10.39 -16.19
CA VAL A 56 5.34 9.52 -17.37
C VAL A 56 5.38 8.04 -16.98
N GLU A 57 6.32 7.64 -16.13
CA GLU A 57 6.42 6.28 -15.61
C GLU A 57 5.23 5.92 -14.72
N TYR A 58 4.78 6.86 -13.88
CA TYR A 58 3.58 6.68 -13.08
C TYR A 58 2.33 6.46 -13.96
N TYR A 59 2.17 7.21 -15.05
CA TYR A 59 1.08 6.97 -16.00
C TYR A 59 1.21 5.63 -16.73
N ARG A 60 2.44 5.16 -17.03
CA ARG A 60 2.66 3.82 -17.61
C ARG A 60 2.31 2.70 -16.63
N LEU A 61 2.67 2.85 -15.36
CA LEU A 61 2.22 1.97 -14.30
C LEU A 61 0.69 1.96 -14.22
N GLY A 62 0.06 3.14 -14.25
CA GLY A 62 -1.40 3.27 -14.31
C GLY A 62 -2.02 2.56 -15.51
N GLY A 63 -1.38 2.61 -16.69
CA GLY A 63 -1.77 1.81 -17.86
C GLY A 63 -1.85 0.32 -17.56
N ARG A 64 -0.80 -0.23 -16.97
CA ARG A 64 -0.73 -1.66 -16.60
C ARG A 64 -1.69 -2.02 -15.47
N LEU A 65 -1.94 -1.12 -14.52
CA LEU A 65 -2.98 -1.32 -13.50
C LEU A 65 -4.38 -1.43 -14.14
N ARG A 66 -4.67 -0.62 -15.16
CA ARG A 66 -5.94 -0.72 -15.93
C ARG A 66 -6.07 -2.02 -16.70
N GLU A 67 -4.97 -2.53 -17.28
CA GLU A 67 -4.94 -3.85 -17.91
C GLU A 67 -5.23 -4.99 -16.92
N ARG A 68 -5.03 -4.76 -15.62
CA ARG A 68 -5.40 -5.68 -14.52
C ARG A 68 -6.80 -5.46 -13.97
N GLY A 69 -7.60 -4.59 -14.59
CA GLY A 69 -8.97 -4.31 -14.15
C GLY A 69 -9.07 -3.37 -12.96
N LEU A 70 -7.99 -2.67 -12.61
CA LEU A 70 -8.07 -1.54 -11.67
C LEU A 70 -8.48 -0.27 -12.40
N GLN A 71 -9.21 0.59 -11.70
CA GLN A 71 -9.61 1.91 -12.19
C GLN A 71 -9.20 2.95 -11.17
N GLU A 72 -8.71 4.10 -11.65
CA GLU A 72 -8.49 5.26 -10.78
C GLU A 72 -9.83 5.68 -10.17
N ALA A 73 -9.85 5.93 -8.86
CA ALA A 73 -11.00 6.52 -8.19
C ALA A 73 -11.02 8.03 -8.47
N ALA A 74 -11.26 8.42 -9.73
CA ALA A 74 -11.25 9.82 -10.16
C ALA A 74 -12.41 10.66 -9.58
N ASP A 75 -13.41 9.99 -9.00
CA ASP A 75 -14.47 10.56 -8.15
C ASP A 75 -14.00 10.90 -6.72
N GLU A 76 -12.81 10.42 -6.38
CA GLU A 76 -11.90 10.64 -5.25
C GLU A 76 -11.28 12.04 -5.04
N PRO A 77 -11.26 12.67 -3.85
CA PRO A 77 -10.17 13.59 -3.54
C PRO A 77 -8.80 12.88 -3.43
N VAL A 78 -8.79 11.54 -3.26
CA VAL A 78 -7.58 10.74 -3.05
C VAL A 78 -6.92 10.38 -4.38
N LEU A 79 -5.85 11.11 -4.73
CA LEU A 79 -5.19 11.03 -6.04
C LEU A 79 -4.48 9.69 -6.34
N CYS A 80 -4.09 8.93 -5.31
CA CYS A 80 -3.37 7.67 -5.47
C CYS A 80 -4.29 6.43 -5.50
N ARG A 81 -5.61 6.62 -5.41
CA ARG A 81 -6.54 5.51 -5.16
C ARG A 81 -6.98 4.79 -6.43
N TRP A 82 -6.94 3.48 -6.36
CA TRP A 82 -7.39 2.53 -7.37
C TRP A 82 -8.43 1.58 -6.80
N ARG A 83 -9.34 1.11 -7.67
CA ARG A 83 -10.44 0.22 -7.30
C ARG A 83 -10.58 -0.92 -8.30
N SER A 84 -11.00 -2.07 -7.78
CA SER A 84 -11.57 -3.15 -8.58
C SER A 84 -12.89 -3.59 -7.96
N SER A 85 -13.86 -3.94 -8.80
CA SER A 85 -15.18 -4.42 -8.37
C SER A 85 -15.18 -5.93 -8.13
N GLU A 86 -14.35 -6.67 -8.89
CA GLU A 86 -14.26 -8.12 -8.86
C GLU A 86 -12.78 -8.57 -9.01
N PRO A 87 -12.08 -8.88 -7.91
CA PRO A 87 -12.54 -8.80 -6.52
C PRO A 87 -12.74 -7.35 -6.06
N LYS A 88 -13.61 -7.14 -5.07
CA LYS A 88 -13.76 -5.83 -4.41
C LYS A 88 -12.45 -5.48 -3.70
N LEU A 89 -11.73 -4.51 -4.24
CA LEU A 89 -10.41 -4.08 -3.78
C LEU A 89 -10.29 -2.56 -3.84
N VAL A 90 -9.69 -1.98 -2.80
CA VAL A 90 -9.21 -0.59 -2.78
C VAL A 90 -7.69 -0.63 -2.60
N LEU A 91 -6.96 -0.05 -3.54
CA LEU A 91 -5.50 -0.05 -3.59
C LEU A 91 -4.99 1.39 -3.71
N ASP A 92 -4.21 1.85 -2.74
CA ASP A 92 -3.59 3.18 -2.77
C ASP A 92 -2.14 3.02 -3.25
N VAL A 93 -1.82 3.56 -4.44
CA VAL A 93 -0.52 3.42 -5.12
C VAL A 93 0.27 4.72 -5.03
N MET A 94 1.24 4.79 -4.13
CA MET A 94 1.98 6.01 -3.82
C MET A 94 3.36 6.01 -4.47
N PRO A 95 3.67 6.99 -5.35
CA PRO A 95 5.02 7.15 -5.87
C PRO A 95 5.95 7.77 -4.83
N THR A 96 7.23 7.45 -4.90
CA THR A 96 8.23 8.05 -4.00
C THR A 96 8.56 9.50 -4.31
N ASN A 97 8.54 9.87 -5.59
CA ASN A 97 8.87 11.22 -6.02
C ASN A 97 7.70 12.20 -5.74
N PRO A 98 7.90 13.22 -4.86
CA PRO A 98 6.86 14.20 -4.52
C PRO A 98 6.33 14.98 -5.72
N ASP A 99 7.12 15.16 -6.78
CA ASP A 99 6.70 15.93 -7.96
C ASP A 99 5.62 15.22 -8.79
N ILE A 100 5.32 13.95 -8.51
CA ILE A 100 4.35 13.15 -9.27
C ILE A 100 2.92 13.44 -8.79
N LEU A 101 2.68 13.36 -7.49
CA LEU A 101 1.34 13.59 -6.88
C LEU A 101 1.28 14.83 -5.99
N GLY A 102 2.38 15.56 -5.80
CA GLY A 102 2.44 16.75 -4.95
C GLY A 102 2.62 16.46 -3.46
N PHE A 103 2.85 15.20 -3.08
CA PHE A 103 3.14 14.78 -1.72
C PHE A 103 4.17 13.64 -1.71
N SER A 104 4.93 13.51 -0.63
CA SER A 104 5.79 12.36 -0.39
C SER A 104 5.86 12.10 1.11
N ASN A 105 6.24 10.88 1.46
CA ASN A 105 6.42 10.45 2.84
C ASN A 105 7.92 10.23 3.10
N PRO A 106 8.50 10.84 4.15
CA PRO A 106 9.92 10.68 4.51
C PRO A 106 10.35 9.21 4.68
N TRP A 107 9.40 8.31 4.95
CA TRP A 107 9.66 6.89 5.18
C TRP A 107 9.73 6.06 3.88
N TYR A 108 9.38 6.60 2.71
CA TYR A 108 9.35 5.81 1.46
C TYR A 108 10.71 5.26 1.04
N GLU A 109 11.79 6.04 1.19
CA GLU A 109 13.16 5.58 0.89
C GLU A 109 13.57 4.41 1.81
N GLU A 110 13.23 4.51 3.09
CA GLU A 110 13.48 3.43 4.05
C GLU A 110 12.65 2.19 3.74
N VAL A 111 11.37 2.37 3.38
CA VAL A 111 10.46 1.28 2.99
C VAL A 111 11.04 0.49 1.83
N ILE A 112 11.49 1.17 0.77
CA ILE A 112 12.03 0.52 -0.42
C ILE A 112 13.35 -0.18 -0.10
N SER A 113 14.27 0.52 0.57
CA SER A 113 15.61 -0.02 0.86
C SER A 113 15.60 -1.20 1.82
N LYS A 114 14.60 -1.29 2.70
CA LYS A 114 14.50 -2.35 3.73
C LYS A 114 13.34 -3.33 3.49
N ALA A 115 12.65 -3.24 2.35
CA ALA A 115 11.60 -4.17 2.00
C ALA A 115 12.15 -5.60 1.96
N ALA A 116 11.39 -6.55 2.50
CA ALA A 116 11.71 -7.97 2.44
C ALA A 116 10.59 -8.73 1.73
N THR A 117 10.97 -9.78 1.01
CA THR A 117 10.02 -10.67 0.37
C THR A 117 9.35 -11.54 1.43
N VAL A 118 8.02 -11.51 1.45
CA VAL A 118 7.19 -12.35 2.31
C VAL A 118 6.76 -13.58 1.49
N PRO A 119 7.31 -14.78 1.76
CA PRO A 119 7.17 -15.92 0.86
C PRO A 119 5.74 -16.45 0.71
N SER A 120 4.90 -16.30 1.74
CA SER A 120 3.52 -16.80 1.74
C SER A 120 2.66 -16.19 0.62
N LEU A 121 2.92 -14.93 0.28
CA LEU A 121 2.19 -14.20 -0.77
C LEU A 121 3.09 -13.74 -1.94
N ARG A 122 4.41 -13.96 -1.85
CA ARG A 122 5.42 -13.44 -2.80
C ARG A 122 5.33 -11.93 -3.00
N VAL A 123 4.99 -11.21 -1.94
CA VAL A 123 4.94 -9.74 -1.92
C VAL A 123 6.22 -9.19 -1.31
N HIS A 124 6.66 -8.01 -1.76
CA HIS A 124 7.65 -7.21 -1.05
C HIS A 124 6.93 -6.35 -0.01
N SER A 125 7.34 -6.40 1.25
CA SER A 125 6.74 -5.58 2.30
C SER A 125 7.80 -5.09 3.28
N PHE A 126 7.52 -3.96 3.91
CA PHE A 126 8.36 -3.38 4.95
C PHE A 126 7.78 -3.66 6.33
N ALA A 127 8.60 -4.21 7.23
CA ALA A 127 8.25 -4.35 8.63
C ALA A 127 8.29 -2.96 9.29
N PRO A 128 7.14 -2.39 9.71
CA PRO A 128 7.18 -1.12 10.41
C PRO A 128 8.03 -1.27 11.68
N PRO A 129 8.83 -0.25 12.07
CA PRO A 129 9.55 -0.30 13.32
C PRO A 129 8.54 -0.59 14.44
N LEU A 130 8.76 -1.69 15.17
CA LEU A 130 7.89 -2.16 16.25
C LEU A 130 7.81 -1.08 17.33
N ARG A 131 6.92 -0.10 17.16
CA ARG A 131 6.50 0.74 18.27
C ARG A 131 5.58 -0.10 19.15
N PRO A 132 5.65 0.06 20.48
CA PRO A 132 4.60 -0.45 21.38
C PRO A 132 3.23 -0.11 20.80
N TYR A 133 2.30 -1.06 20.80
CA TYR A 133 0.97 -0.91 20.21
C TYR A 133 0.23 0.35 20.74
N SER A 134 0.55 0.79 21.96
CA SER A 134 0.07 2.03 22.59
C SER A 134 0.59 3.34 21.97
N LEU A 135 1.59 3.25 21.10
CA LEU A 135 2.22 4.38 20.39
C LEU A 135 2.07 4.26 18.87
N GLN A 136 1.30 3.29 18.39
CA GLN A 136 0.85 3.26 17.00
C GLN A 136 -0.30 4.26 16.90
N PRO A 137 -0.15 5.36 16.11
CA PRO A 137 -1.32 6.14 15.78
C PRO A 137 -2.29 5.22 15.03
N SER A 138 -3.60 5.52 15.08
CA SER A 138 -4.65 4.80 14.33
C SER A 138 -4.42 4.76 12.80
N SER A 139 -3.36 5.41 12.38
CA SER A 139 -2.88 5.73 11.06
C SER A 139 -1.36 5.87 11.07
N LEU A 140 -0.68 5.56 9.96
CA LEU A 140 0.67 6.09 9.75
C LEU A 140 0.62 7.62 9.89
N PRO A 141 1.66 8.28 10.46
CA PRO A 141 1.68 9.74 10.57
C PRO A 141 1.56 10.33 9.16
N GLY A 142 0.35 10.81 8.85
CA GLY A 142 -0.14 11.05 7.49
C GLY A 142 -1.68 11.03 7.39
N LYS A 143 -2.39 10.14 8.11
CA LYS A 143 -3.87 10.25 8.17
C LYS A 143 -4.27 11.32 9.18
N ALA A 144 -4.37 12.57 8.72
CA ALA A 144 -5.17 13.57 9.39
C ALA A 144 -6.66 13.20 9.19
N GLU A 145 -7.40 13.10 10.29
CA GLU A 145 -8.85 12.93 10.25
C GLU A 145 -9.47 14.05 9.41
N GLY A 146 -10.14 13.70 8.31
CA GLY A 146 -10.95 14.64 7.53
C GLY A 146 -10.30 15.30 6.32
N THR A 147 -9.13 14.88 5.87
CA THR A 147 -8.61 15.28 4.55
C THR A 147 -8.29 14.04 3.72
N GLY A 148 -9.00 13.88 2.61
CA GLY A 148 -8.70 12.85 1.62
C GLY A 148 -7.36 13.16 0.99
N ILE A 149 -6.29 12.64 1.56
CA ILE A 149 -4.96 12.59 0.98
C ILE A 149 -4.37 11.25 1.42
N CYS A 150 -3.69 10.60 0.50
CA CYS A 150 -2.80 9.48 0.76
C CYS A 150 -1.81 9.87 1.89
#